data_AF-A0A2G1W1D8-F1
#
_entry.id   AF-A0A2G1W1D8-F1
#
_cell.length_a   1.000
_cell.length_b   1.000
_cell.length_c   1.000
_cell.angle_alpha   90.00
_cell.angle_beta   90.00
_cell.angle_gamma   90.00
#
_symmetry.space_group_name_H-M   'P 1'
#
loop_
_entity.id
_entity.type
_entity.pdbx_description
1 polymer ?
#
loop_
_entity_poly.entity_id
_entity_poly.type
_entity_poly.pdbx_seq_one_letter_code
_entity_poly.pdbx_strand_id
1 'polypeptide(L)'
;MLKKLVLAGTAATLLSGLTIATPIGSYARCGWSYMTNSASDAVPLEWELNRARQLIVDLKPEIQQNARRIAQEKTEVVRLQRELSTTDERLTKAKTDIERLTNDLRDESSVYSYGGVTYTSAQVKSDLGNRFKRFQTRQQTSEKLRQMLAAREASLSAASERMDAMLDAKRQLEVEVENLQARLGALRVAQTSTQLHLDDSALSDTRRLLDDIATRIDVEEETMKVDVEYFGEINLDEPSDENLLDDVTAYMQKLDGGEDQAYVSIQLEEESSNSSL
;
A
#
# COMPACT_ATOMS: atom_id res chain seq x y z
N MET A 1 25.33 -47.06 12.04
CA MET A 1 26.07 -46.25 11.05
C MET A 1 25.07 -45.71 10.04
N LEU A 2 24.88 -44.38 9.93
CA LEU A 2 24.16 -43.66 8.84
C LEU A 2 23.95 -42.16 9.22
N LYS A 3 25.05 -41.42 9.44
CA LYS A 3 25.03 -39.96 9.74
C LYS A 3 26.22 -39.19 9.13
N LYS A 4 26.80 -39.67 8.03
CA LYS A 4 27.97 -39.05 7.35
C LYS A 4 27.91 -39.14 5.82
N LEU A 5 26.75 -38.86 5.22
CA LEU A 5 26.57 -38.95 3.75
C LEU A 5 25.62 -37.87 3.18
N VAL A 6 25.75 -36.64 3.68
CA VAL A 6 25.05 -35.43 3.14
C VAL A 6 26.04 -34.29 2.84
N LEU A 7 27.34 -34.46 3.13
CA LEU A 7 28.34 -33.39 3.06
C LEU A 7 29.35 -33.52 1.90
N ALA A 8 28.97 -34.19 0.80
CA ALA A 8 29.85 -34.46 -0.34
C ALA A 8 29.12 -34.32 -1.70
N GLY A 9 28.17 -33.39 -1.81
CA GLY A 9 27.33 -33.21 -3.01
C GLY A 9 26.91 -31.77 -3.32
N THR A 10 27.54 -30.77 -2.70
CA THR A 10 27.12 -29.34 -2.77
C THR A 10 28.26 -28.38 -3.14
N ALA A 11 29.38 -28.90 -3.65
CA ALA A 11 30.59 -28.11 -3.92
C ALA A 11 31.01 -28.08 -5.42
N ALA A 12 30.18 -28.59 -6.34
CA ALA A 12 30.56 -28.79 -7.75
C ALA A 12 29.56 -28.24 -8.79
N THR A 13 28.62 -27.38 -8.39
CA THR A 13 27.60 -26.77 -9.28
C THR A 13 27.57 -25.24 -9.26
N LEU A 14 28.54 -24.58 -8.60
CA LEU A 14 28.61 -23.11 -8.47
C LEU A 14 29.69 -22.44 -9.35
N LEU A 15 30.31 -23.17 -10.29
CA LEU A 15 31.48 -22.68 -11.06
C LEU A 15 31.43 -22.89 -12.59
N SER A 16 30.23 -23.06 -13.18
CA SER A 16 30.06 -23.04 -14.64
C SER A 16 28.84 -22.22 -15.05
N GLY A 17 29.05 -20.96 -15.47
CA GLY A 17 27.96 -20.12 -16.00
C GLY A 17 28.08 -18.60 -15.79
N LEU A 18 29.27 -18.00 -15.80
CA LEU A 18 29.42 -16.54 -15.77
C LEU A 18 30.11 -15.98 -17.03
N THR A 19 29.40 -16.04 -18.15
CA THR A 19 29.60 -15.25 -19.38
C THR A 19 28.19 -15.10 -19.98
N ILE A 20 27.51 -13.95 -19.94
CA ILE A 20 27.91 -12.60 -20.37
C ILE A 20 27.29 -11.57 -19.41
N ALA A 21 28.09 -10.61 -18.92
CA ALA A 21 27.62 -9.54 -18.05
C ALA A 21 27.58 -8.19 -18.80
N THR A 22 26.40 -7.80 -19.27
CA THR A 22 26.09 -6.41 -19.65
C THR A 22 25.14 -5.80 -18.61
N PRO A 23 25.32 -4.52 -18.18
CA PRO A 23 24.66 -3.98 -17.00
C PRO A 23 23.22 -3.47 -17.28
N ILE A 24 22.31 -4.36 -17.70
CA ILE A 24 20.91 -4.02 -17.98
C ILE A 24 20.07 -3.93 -16.67
N GLY A 25 20.60 -4.41 -15.55
CA GLY A 25 19.90 -4.46 -14.25
C GLY A 25 19.53 -3.09 -13.63
N SER A 26 20.13 -1.99 -14.07
CA SER A 26 19.85 -0.64 -13.52
C SER A 26 18.70 0.11 -14.23
N TYR A 27 18.38 -0.27 -15.48
CA TYR A 27 17.35 0.43 -16.26
C TYR A 27 15.94 -0.13 -16.03
N ALA A 28 15.80 -1.46 -15.89
CA ALA A 28 14.50 -2.09 -15.63
C ALA A 28 13.84 -1.62 -14.32
N ARG A 29 14.65 -1.22 -13.31
CA ARG A 29 14.15 -0.70 -12.03
C ARG A 29 13.65 0.76 -12.11
N CYS A 30 14.08 1.54 -13.11
CA CYS A 30 13.56 2.89 -13.35
C CYS A 30 12.25 2.92 -14.15
N GLY A 31 12.01 1.92 -15.02
CA GLY A 31 10.79 1.88 -15.84
C GLY A 31 9.49 1.67 -15.04
N TRP A 32 9.52 0.84 -14.00
CA TRP A 32 8.29 0.44 -13.30
C TRP A 32 7.68 1.55 -12.42
N SER A 33 8.49 2.41 -11.78
CA SER A 33 7.97 3.50 -10.95
C SER A 33 7.42 4.67 -11.77
N TYR A 34 7.96 4.91 -12.97
CA TYR A 34 7.50 6.02 -13.82
C TYR A 34 6.08 5.76 -14.36
N MET A 35 5.77 4.51 -14.74
CA MET A 35 4.42 4.14 -15.20
C MET A 35 3.36 4.19 -14.10
N THR A 36 3.72 3.89 -12.84
CA THR A 36 2.76 3.99 -11.72
C THR A 36 2.52 5.42 -11.27
N ASN A 37 3.55 6.28 -11.31
CA ASN A 37 3.40 7.68 -10.87
C ASN A 37 2.53 8.48 -11.84
N SER A 38 2.78 8.40 -13.16
CA SER A 38 1.96 9.10 -14.17
C SER A 38 0.51 8.61 -14.26
N ALA A 39 0.18 7.43 -13.71
CA ALA A 39 -1.19 6.92 -13.67
C ALA A 39 -2.02 7.47 -12.49
N SER A 40 -1.38 7.88 -11.39
CA SER A 40 -2.10 8.50 -10.26
C SER A 40 -2.54 9.94 -10.56
N ASP A 41 -1.71 10.71 -11.26
CA ASP A 41 -2.03 12.09 -11.67
C ASP A 41 -3.14 12.16 -12.74
N ALA A 42 -3.49 11.02 -13.37
CA ALA A 42 -4.50 10.93 -14.43
C ALA A 42 -5.94 10.71 -13.92
N VAL A 43 -6.15 10.62 -12.60
CA VAL A 43 -7.46 10.33 -12.01
C VAL A 43 -8.21 11.63 -11.70
N PRO A 44 -9.46 11.83 -12.19
CA PRO A 44 -10.24 13.02 -11.85
C PRO A 44 -10.53 13.13 -10.36
N LEU A 45 -10.39 14.34 -9.79
CA LEU A 45 -10.62 14.60 -8.36
C LEU A 45 -12.04 14.23 -7.91
N GLU A 46 -13.03 14.32 -8.81
CA GLU A 46 -14.40 13.87 -8.57
C GLU A 46 -14.47 12.36 -8.27
N TRP A 47 -13.64 11.55 -8.93
CA TRP A 47 -13.58 10.11 -8.69
C TRP A 47 -12.93 9.82 -7.33
N GLU A 48 -11.87 10.55 -6.98
CA GLU A 48 -11.21 10.38 -5.67
C GLU A 48 -12.14 10.74 -4.51
N LEU A 49 -12.92 11.81 -4.62
CA LEU A 49 -13.93 12.19 -3.62
C LEU A 49 -15.06 11.15 -3.51
N ASN A 50 -15.49 10.57 -4.64
CA ASN A 50 -16.46 9.47 -4.61
C ASN A 50 -15.86 8.19 -4.01
N ARG A 51 -14.58 7.89 -4.24
CA ARG A 51 -13.86 6.80 -3.57
C ARG A 51 -13.76 7.06 -2.07
N ALA A 52 -13.44 8.28 -1.64
CA ALA A 52 -13.40 8.65 -0.22
C ALA A 52 -14.77 8.47 0.46
N ARG A 53 -15.86 8.92 -0.19
CA ARG A 53 -17.24 8.68 0.26
C ARG A 53 -17.54 7.18 0.38
N GLN A 54 -17.13 6.36 -0.59
CA GLN A 54 -17.35 4.92 -0.54
C GLN A 54 -16.58 4.27 0.63
N LEU A 55 -15.31 4.62 0.83
CA LEU A 55 -14.51 4.12 1.96
C LEU A 55 -15.16 4.47 3.31
N ILE A 56 -15.73 5.67 3.46
CA ILE A 56 -16.48 6.07 4.66
C ILE A 56 -17.77 5.25 4.85
N VAL A 57 -18.45 4.89 3.77
CA VAL A 57 -19.61 3.98 3.79
C VAL A 57 -19.18 2.56 4.18
N ASP A 58 -18.02 2.11 3.71
CA ASP A 58 -17.47 0.78 3.98
C ASP A 58 -16.96 0.61 5.43
N LEU A 59 -16.83 1.68 6.21
CA LEU A 59 -16.66 1.62 7.67
C LEU A 59 -17.90 1.07 8.40
N LYS A 60 -19.11 1.18 7.81
CA LYS A 60 -20.37 0.75 8.45
C LYS A 60 -20.36 -0.72 8.93
N PRO A 61 -19.97 -1.73 8.13
CA PRO A 61 -19.88 -3.12 8.60
C PRO A 61 -18.89 -3.33 9.75
N GLU A 62 -17.77 -2.61 9.77
CA GLU A 62 -16.80 -2.69 10.89
C GLU A 62 -17.39 -2.10 12.17
N ILE A 63 -17.98 -0.90 12.08
CA ILE A 63 -18.72 -0.26 13.17
C ILE A 63 -19.81 -1.19 13.70
N GLN A 64 -20.58 -1.86 12.84
CA GLN A 64 -21.59 -2.84 13.25
C GLN A 64 -20.97 -4.07 13.94
N GLN A 65 -19.81 -4.56 13.49
CA GLN A 65 -19.11 -5.67 14.14
C GLN A 65 -18.63 -5.28 15.54
N ASN A 66 -18.06 -4.08 15.69
CA ASN A 66 -17.60 -3.55 16.98
C ASN A 66 -18.78 -3.28 17.93
N ALA A 67 -19.89 -2.73 17.43
CA ALA A 67 -21.13 -2.56 18.19
C ALA A 67 -21.67 -3.90 18.73
N ARG A 68 -21.64 -4.98 17.92
CA ARG A 68 -22.05 -6.32 18.35
C ARG A 68 -21.14 -6.86 19.47
N ARG A 69 -19.82 -6.68 19.37
CA ARG A 69 -18.87 -7.07 20.44
C ARG A 69 -19.14 -6.32 21.74
N ILE A 70 -19.36 -5.00 21.67
CA ILE A 70 -19.70 -4.16 22.84
C ILE A 70 -21.04 -4.59 23.45
N ALA A 71 -22.04 -4.92 22.64
CA ALA A 71 -23.33 -5.43 23.12
C ALA A 71 -23.20 -6.79 23.82
N GLN A 72 -22.39 -7.70 23.29
CA GLN A 72 -22.08 -8.99 23.92
C GLN A 72 -21.38 -8.79 25.27
N GLU A 73 -20.37 -7.93 25.34
CA GLU A 73 -19.67 -7.64 26.60
C GLU A 73 -20.60 -7.01 27.64
N LYS A 74 -21.50 -6.09 27.22
CA LYS A 74 -22.58 -5.57 28.10
C LYS A 74 -23.45 -6.68 28.68
N THR A 75 -23.83 -7.68 27.88
CA THR A 75 -24.62 -8.82 28.40
C THR A 75 -23.82 -9.72 29.35
N GLU A 76 -22.53 -9.92 29.12
CA GLU A 76 -21.66 -10.70 30.01
C GLU A 76 -21.38 -9.98 31.35
N VAL A 77 -21.18 -8.66 31.35
CA VAL A 77 -21.09 -7.83 32.56
C VAL A 77 -22.37 -7.99 33.39
N VAL A 78 -23.55 -7.84 32.78
CA VAL A 78 -24.84 -8.03 33.46
C VAL A 78 -25.01 -9.47 33.97
N ARG A 79 -24.53 -10.48 33.25
CA ARG A 79 -24.56 -11.89 33.69
C ARG A 79 -23.69 -12.09 34.94
N LEU A 80 -22.46 -11.59 34.92
CA LEU A 80 -21.52 -11.66 36.05
C LEU A 80 -22.02 -10.90 37.27
N GLN A 81 -22.67 -9.75 37.10
CA GLN A 81 -23.24 -8.99 38.20
C GLN A 81 -24.38 -9.74 38.91
N ARG A 82 -25.23 -10.47 38.16
CA ARG A 82 -26.25 -11.38 38.75
C ARG A 82 -25.61 -12.57 39.46
N GLU A 83 -24.56 -13.15 38.88
CA GLU A 83 -23.81 -14.28 39.45
C GLU A 83 -23.13 -13.90 40.77
N LEU A 84 -22.53 -12.70 40.82
CA LEU A 84 -21.98 -12.09 42.02
C LEU A 84 -23.07 -11.85 43.09
N SER A 85 -24.18 -11.19 42.74
CA SER A 85 -25.30 -10.95 43.67
C SER A 85 -25.81 -12.26 44.29
N THR A 86 -26.03 -13.28 43.45
CA THR A 86 -26.48 -14.61 43.89
C THR A 86 -25.45 -15.27 44.83
N THR A 87 -24.15 -15.05 44.58
CA THR A 87 -23.07 -15.58 45.41
C THR A 87 -22.98 -14.86 46.75
N ASP A 88 -23.18 -13.55 46.77
CA ASP A 88 -23.15 -12.71 47.98
C ASP A 88 -24.36 -12.93 48.89
N GLU A 89 -25.55 -13.16 48.32
CA GLU A 89 -26.72 -13.65 49.07
C GLU A 89 -26.46 -15.01 49.75
N ARG A 90 -25.85 -15.95 49.00
CA ARG A 90 -25.48 -17.28 49.52
C ARG A 90 -24.39 -17.20 50.58
N LEU A 91 -23.45 -16.25 50.46
CA LEU A 91 -22.44 -15.97 51.48
C LEU A 91 -23.06 -15.39 52.74
N THR A 92 -23.99 -14.44 52.60
CA THR A 92 -24.70 -13.83 53.73
C THR A 92 -25.48 -14.88 54.53
N LYS A 93 -26.27 -15.72 53.85
CA LYS A 93 -26.97 -16.86 54.48
C LYS A 93 -26.00 -17.84 55.16
N ALA A 94 -24.92 -18.22 54.49
CA ALA A 94 -23.92 -19.12 55.05
C ALA A 94 -23.18 -18.52 56.26
N LYS A 95 -22.95 -17.21 56.28
CA LYS A 95 -22.39 -16.49 57.43
C LYS A 95 -23.34 -16.55 58.62
N THR A 96 -24.62 -16.22 58.44
CA THR A 96 -25.63 -16.28 59.52
C THR A 96 -25.78 -17.71 60.08
N ASP A 97 -25.79 -18.74 59.22
CA ASP A 97 -25.77 -20.14 59.65
C ASP A 97 -24.55 -20.47 60.52
N ILE A 98 -23.36 -20.05 60.09
CA ILE A 98 -22.09 -20.26 60.82
C ILE A 98 -22.10 -19.53 62.16
N GLU A 99 -22.55 -18.27 62.19
CA GLU A 99 -22.66 -17.47 63.41
C GLU A 99 -23.64 -18.10 64.42
N ARG A 100 -24.80 -18.57 63.95
CA ARG A 100 -25.75 -19.31 64.78
C ARG A 100 -25.12 -20.56 65.40
N LEU A 101 -24.59 -21.46 64.57
CA LEU A 101 -23.96 -22.70 65.06
C LEU A 101 -22.76 -22.43 66.00
N THR A 102 -22.04 -21.34 65.77
CA THR A 102 -20.91 -20.92 66.63
C THR A 102 -21.40 -20.40 67.98
N ASN A 103 -22.50 -19.65 68.02
CA ASN A 103 -23.10 -19.15 69.26
C ASN A 103 -23.75 -20.29 70.04
N ASP A 104 -24.55 -21.13 69.38
CA ASP A 104 -25.17 -22.31 70.02
C ASP A 104 -24.08 -23.19 70.67
N LEU A 105 -22.95 -23.43 69.99
CA LEU A 105 -21.81 -24.19 70.53
C LEU A 105 -21.04 -23.50 71.69
N ARG A 106 -21.20 -22.19 71.91
CA ARG A 106 -20.61 -21.47 73.06
C ARG A 106 -21.40 -21.67 74.34
N ASP A 107 -22.69 -21.97 74.24
CA ASP A 107 -23.57 -22.22 75.39
C ASP A 107 -23.39 -23.63 75.99
N GLU A 108 -22.39 -24.39 75.51
CA GLU A 108 -21.94 -25.73 75.97
C GLU A 108 -23.06 -26.77 76.19
N SER A 109 -24.18 -26.61 75.49
CA SER A 109 -25.33 -27.52 75.59
C SER A 109 -24.97 -28.96 75.22
N SER A 110 -25.58 -29.93 75.91
CA SER A 110 -25.35 -31.36 75.68
C SER A 110 -26.01 -31.89 74.40
N VAL A 111 -27.11 -31.28 73.99
CA VAL A 111 -27.91 -31.63 72.81
C VAL A 111 -28.33 -30.36 72.07
N TYR A 112 -28.25 -30.39 70.73
CA TYR A 112 -28.64 -29.29 69.85
C TYR A 112 -29.80 -29.75 68.97
N SER A 113 -30.79 -28.91 68.71
CA SER A 113 -31.94 -29.25 67.86
C SER A 113 -32.05 -28.30 66.67
N TYR A 114 -32.01 -28.85 65.46
CA TYR A 114 -32.16 -28.11 64.21
C TYR A 114 -33.17 -28.83 63.31
N GLY A 115 -34.19 -28.11 62.84
CA GLY A 115 -35.21 -28.67 61.94
C GLY A 115 -36.00 -29.85 62.51
N GLY A 116 -36.07 -29.98 63.84
CA GLY A 116 -36.72 -31.12 64.53
C GLY A 116 -35.83 -32.34 64.74
N VAL A 117 -34.57 -32.30 64.30
CA VAL A 117 -33.57 -33.38 64.52
C VAL A 117 -32.57 -32.94 65.58
N THR A 118 -32.24 -33.85 66.50
CA THR A 118 -31.24 -33.63 67.56
C THR A 118 -29.84 -34.12 67.16
N TYR A 119 -28.83 -33.36 67.58
CA TYR A 119 -27.43 -33.57 67.25
C TYR A 119 -26.53 -33.40 68.50
N THR A 120 -25.39 -34.09 68.49
CA THR A 120 -24.36 -33.96 69.54
C THR A 120 -23.38 -32.82 69.24
N SER A 121 -22.71 -32.27 70.26
CA SER A 121 -21.69 -31.21 70.09
C SER A 121 -20.61 -31.59 69.05
N ALA A 122 -20.20 -32.87 69.01
CA ALA A 122 -19.22 -33.36 68.05
C ALA A 122 -19.73 -33.32 66.58
N GLN A 123 -21.00 -33.68 66.36
CA GLN A 123 -21.64 -33.58 65.04
C GLN A 123 -21.76 -32.12 64.59
N VAL A 124 -22.17 -31.23 65.48
CA VAL A 124 -22.33 -29.79 65.18
C VAL A 124 -20.96 -29.13 64.90
N LYS A 125 -19.91 -29.46 65.67
CA LYS A 125 -18.54 -28.99 65.41
C LYS A 125 -18.02 -29.47 64.04
N SER A 126 -18.32 -30.70 63.65
CA SER A 126 -17.94 -31.25 62.34
C SER A 126 -18.67 -30.54 61.19
N ASP A 127 -19.99 -30.36 61.29
CA ASP A 127 -20.78 -29.63 60.27
C ASP A 127 -20.32 -28.16 60.18
N LEU A 128 -20.13 -27.47 61.30
CA LEU A 128 -19.60 -26.11 61.34
C LEU A 128 -18.26 -25.99 60.60
N GLY A 129 -17.31 -26.92 60.84
CA GLY A 129 -16.04 -26.96 60.12
C GLY A 129 -16.19 -27.14 58.61
N ASN A 130 -17.14 -27.98 58.18
CA ASN A 130 -17.43 -28.20 56.76
C ASN A 130 -18.15 -27.00 56.11
N ARG A 131 -19.07 -26.34 56.84
CA ARG A 131 -19.71 -25.09 56.40
C ARG A 131 -18.70 -23.96 56.27
N PHE A 132 -17.80 -23.81 57.25
CA PHE A 132 -16.78 -22.77 57.25
C PHE A 132 -15.80 -22.92 56.07
N LYS A 133 -15.31 -24.14 55.80
CA LYS A 133 -14.50 -24.42 54.58
C LYS A 133 -15.24 -24.01 53.30
N ARG A 134 -16.51 -24.40 53.15
CA ARG A 134 -17.35 -24.03 52.00
C ARG A 134 -17.61 -22.52 51.91
N PHE A 135 -17.73 -21.83 53.04
CA PHE A 135 -17.86 -20.38 53.10
C PHE A 135 -16.58 -19.70 52.60
N GLN A 136 -15.40 -20.11 53.09
CA GLN A 136 -14.10 -19.58 52.64
C GLN A 136 -13.91 -19.76 51.12
N THR A 137 -14.21 -20.94 50.57
CA THR A 137 -14.14 -21.18 49.11
C THR A 137 -15.06 -20.23 48.34
N ARG A 138 -16.31 -20.06 48.78
CA ARG A 138 -17.27 -19.13 48.14
C ARG A 138 -16.85 -17.67 48.27
N GLN A 139 -16.22 -17.29 49.38
CA GLN A 139 -15.72 -15.93 49.60
C GLN A 139 -14.63 -15.62 48.56
N GLN A 140 -13.68 -16.54 48.37
CA GLN A 140 -12.67 -16.45 47.31
C GLN A 140 -13.29 -16.43 45.90
N THR A 141 -14.38 -17.17 45.67
CA THR A 141 -15.13 -17.11 44.39
C THR A 141 -15.79 -15.74 44.18
N SER A 142 -16.48 -15.19 45.18
CA SER A 142 -17.09 -13.84 45.11
C SER A 142 -16.03 -12.77 44.84
N GLU A 143 -14.88 -12.84 45.51
CA GLU A 143 -13.81 -11.87 45.30
C GLU A 143 -13.20 -11.95 43.88
N LYS A 144 -13.00 -13.17 43.35
CA LYS A 144 -12.61 -13.36 41.94
C LYS A 144 -13.68 -12.87 40.96
N LEU A 145 -14.96 -13.05 41.26
CA LEU A 145 -16.06 -12.50 40.45
C LEU A 145 -16.07 -10.97 40.46
N ARG A 146 -15.82 -10.32 41.61
CA ARG A 146 -15.67 -8.85 41.70
C ARG A 146 -14.50 -8.34 40.88
N GLN A 147 -13.33 -8.98 40.98
CA GLN A 147 -12.15 -8.63 40.19
C GLN A 147 -12.41 -8.77 38.69
N MET A 148 -13.08 -9.85 38.26
CA MET A 148 -13.46 -10.07 36.87
C MET A 148 -14.49 -9.04 36.37
N LEU A 149 -15.49 -8.71 37.20
CA LEU A 149 -16.50 -7.71 36.89
C LEU A 149 -15.86 -6.34 36.67
N ALA A 150 -15.04 -5.86 37.63
CA ALA A 150 -14.36 -4.57 37.54
C ALA A 150 -13.43 -4.47 36.32
N ALA A 151 -12.68 -5.54 36.00
CA ALA A 151 -11.83 -5.59 34.82
C ALA A 151 -12.62 -5.51 33.50
N ARG A 152 -13.81 -6.15 33.45
CA ARG A 152 -14.70 -6.11 32.28
C ARG A 152 -15.43 -4.78 32.15
N GLU A 153 -15.90 -4.20 33.24
CA GLU A 153 -16.50 -2.86 33.26
C GLU A 153 -15.51 -1.78 32.76
N ALA A 154 -14.25 -1.83 33.24
CA ALA A 154 -13.20 -0.94 32.75
C ALA A 154 -12.89 -1.16 31.25
N SER A 155 -12.80 -2.42 30.81
CA SER A 155 -12.59 -2.77 29.40
C SER A 155 -13.76 -2.30 28.51
N LEU A 156 -14.99 -2.41 29.01
CA LEU A 156 -16.21 -2.00 28.33
C LEU A 156 -16.32 -0.47 28.22
N SER A 157 -15.93 0.28 29.25
CA SER A 157 -15.85 1.76 29.18
C SER A 157 -14.87 2.17 28.09
N ALA A 158 -13.63 1.66 28.16
CA ALA A 158 -12.58 1.97 27.19
C ALA A 158 -12.90 1.47 25.76
N ALA A 159 -13.74 0.44 25.60
CA ALA A 159 -14.25 0.02 24.30
C ALA A 159 -15.36 0.95 23.77
N SER A 160 -16.22 1.46 24.66
CA SER A 160 -17.28 2.42 24.32
C SER A 160 -16.69 3.78 23.93
N GLU A 161 -15.73 4.30 24.71
CA GLU A 161 -15.01 5.55 24.40
C GLU A 161 -14.31 5.50 23.03
N ARG A 162 -13.68 4.38 22.68
CA ARG A 162 -13.07 4.18 21.35
C ARG A 162 -14.11 4.09 20.23
N MET A 163 -15.29 3.53 20.50
CA MET A 163 -16.39 3.46 19.55
C MET A 163 -16.97 4.86 19.28
N ASP A 164 -17.14 5.68 20.32
CA ASP A 164 -17.62 7.04 20.17
C ASP A 164 -16.62 7.91 19.39
N ALA A 165 -15.33 7.82 19.73
CA ALA A 165 -14.26 8.48 18.96
C ALA A 165 -14.19 8.04 17.48
N MET A 166 -14.45 6.76 17.20
CA MET A 166 -14.55 6.23 15.82
C MET A 166 -15.76 6.79 15.07
N LEU A 167 -16.91 6.94 15.74
CA LEU A 167 -18.11 7.54 15.16
C LEU A 167 -17.93 9.04 14.89
N ASP A 168 -17.25 9.76 15.78
CA ASP A 168 -16.92 11.18 15.58
C ASP A 168 -15.91 11.38 14.45
N ALA A 169 -14.84 10.57 14.40
CA ALA A 169 -13.90 10.58 13.28
C ALA A 169 -14.60 10.30 11.94
N LYS A 170 -15.56 9.36 11.91
CA LYS A 170 -16.38 9.11 10.71
C LYS A 170 -17.20 10.35 10.30
N ARG A 171 -17.89 11.01 11.24
CA ARG A 171 -18.67 12.23 10.97
C ARG A 171 -17.78 13.36 10.44
N GLN A 172 -16.59 13.52 11.02
CA GLN A 172 -15.60 14.50 10.59
C GLN A 172 -15.16 14.25 9.14
N LEU A 173 -14.86 13.01 8.78
CA LEU A 173 -14.53 12.63 7.39
C LEU A 173 -15.69 12.89 6.41
N GLU A 174 -16.95 12.70 6.83
CA GLU A 174 -18.11 13.04 6.00
C GLU A 174 -18.16 14.55 5.69
N VAL A 175 -17.98 15.40 6.71
CA VAL A 175 -17.92 16.87 6.56
C VAL A 175 -16.72 17.32 5.73
N GLU A 176 -15.56 16.68 5.87
CA GLU A 176 -14.37 16.99 5.09
C GLU A 176 -14.55 16.67 3.59
N VAL A 177 -15.13 15.51 3.26
CA VAL A 177 -15.45 15.15 1.87
C VAL A 177 -16.47 16.13 1.26
N GLU A 178 -17.49 16.55 2.02
CA GLU A 178 -18.44 17.58 1.58
C GLU A 178 -17.75 18.94 1.35
N ASN A 179 -16.84 19.35 2.23
CA ASN A 179 -16.08 20.59 2.08
C ASN A 179 -15.17 20.55 0.83
N LEU A 180 -14.47 19.44 0.61
CA LEU A 180 -13.63 19.26 -0.57
C LEU A 180 -14.45 19.22 -1.87
N GLN A 181 -15.63 18.59 -1.87
CA GLN A 181 -16.54 18.62 -3.01
C GLN A 181 -17.03 20.04 -3.32
N ALA A 182 -17.34 20.85 -2.31
CA ALA A 182 -17.71 22.25 -2.50
C ALA A 182 -16.55 23.08 -3.09
N ARG A 183 -15.31 22.86 -2.63
CA ARG A 183 -14.11 23.51 -3.20
C ARG A 183 -13.88 23.12 -4.66
N LEU A 184 -14.03 21.83 -5.00
CA LEU A 184 -13.89 21.34 -6.36
C LEU A 184 -14.95 21.96 -7.29
N GLY A 185 -16.20 22.06 -6.83
CA GLY A 185 -17.28 22.76 -7.54
C GLY A 185 -16.95 24.24 -7.78
N ALA A 186 -16.45 24.96 -6.77
CA ALA A 186 -16.04 26.35 -6.90
C ALA A 186 -14.86 26.52 -7.87
N LEU A 187 -13.86 25.64 -7.81
CA LEU A 187 -12.75 25.61 -8.77
C LEU A 187 -13.25 25.37 -10.21
N ARG A 188 -14.23 24.48 -10.40
CA ARG A 188 -14.80 24.21 -11.72
C ARG A 188 -15.55 25.41 -12.29
N VAL A 189 -16.33 26.10 -11.46
CA VAL A 189 -16.98 27.37 -11.84
C VAL A 189 -15.94 28.42 -12.23
N ALA A 190 -14.86 28.56 -11.44
CA ALA A 190 -13.78 29.49 -11.73
C ALA A 190 -13.03 29.12 -13.04
N GLN A 191 -12.80 27.85 -13.33
CA GLN A 191 -12.20 27.41 -14.60
C GLN A 191 -13.08 27.79 -15.80
N THR A 192 -14.41 27.55 -15.72
CA THR A 192 -15.35 27.93 -16.79
C THR A 192 -15.47 29.44 -16.95
N SER A 193 -15.42 30.23 -15.86
CA SER A 193 -15.40 31.71 -15.97
C SER A 193 -14.06 32.28 -16.43
N THR A 194 -12.97 31.54 -16.24
CA THR A 194 -11.59 31.95 -16.61
C THR A 194 -11.15 31.27 -17.90
N GLN A 195 -12.10 30.94 -18.78
CA GLN A 195 -11.84 30.42 -20.12
C GLN A 195 -11.40 31.57 -21.04
N LEU A 196 -10.26 32.18 -20.67
CA LEU A 196 -9.44 33.00 -21.54
C LEU A 196 -9.08 32.13 -22.75
N HIS A 197 -9.65 32.47 -23.90
CA HIS A 197 -9.20 31.97 -25.18
C HIS A 197 -7.81 32.57 -25.46
N LEU A 198 -6.77 31.97 -24.86
CA LEU A 198 -5.39 32.18 -25.26
C LEU A 198 -5.26 31.54 -26.64
N ASP A 199 -4.99 32.36 -27.64
CA ASP A 199 -4.97 31.93 -29.03
C ASP A 199 -3.60 31.30 -29.36
N ASP A 200 -3.56 29.97 -29.40
CA ASP A 200 -2.38 29.18 -29.76
C ASP A 200 -2.04 29.25 -31.27
N SER A 201 -2.83 29.97 -32.09
CA SER A 201 -2.58 30.17 -33.53
C SER A 201 -1.15 30.67 -33.78
N ALA A 202 -0.74 31.73 -33.08
CA ALA A 202 0.59 32.31 -33.20
C ALA A 202 1.73 31.34 -32.85
N LEU A 203 1.51 30.42 -31.89
CA LEU A 203 2.51 29.42 -31.51
C LEU A 203 2.59 28.28 -32.55
N SER A 204 1.44 27.86 -33.09
CA SER A 204 1.34 26.88 -34.19
C SER A 204 1.99 27.41 -35.47
N ASP A 205 1.75 28.67 -35.81
CA ASP A 205 2.35 29.34 -36.96
C ASP A 205 3.87 29.55 -36.77
N THR A 206 4.31 29.87 -35.54
CA THR A 206 5.75 29.95 -35.22
C THR A 206 6.45 28.61 -35.37
N ARG A 207 5.81 27.49 -34.97
CA ARG A 207 6.36 26.15 -35.21
C ARG A 207 6.46 25.81 -36.68
N ARG A 208 5.41 26.09 -37.46
CA ARG A 208 5.42 25.86 -38.91
C ARG A 208 6.51 26.66 -39.61
N LEU A 209 6.70 27.93 -39.23
CA LEU A 209 7.81 28.74 -39.73
C LEU A 209 9.19 28.16 -39.38
N LEU A 210 9.35 27.59 -38.18
CA LEU A 210 10.59 26.91 -37.79
C LEU A 210 10.82 25.61 -38.58
N ASP A 211 9.77 24.83 -38.83
CA ASP A 211 9.84 23.62 -39.66
C ASP A 211 10.15 23.97 -41.14
N ASP A 212 9.57 25.06 -41.67
CA ASP A 212 9.85 25.59 -43.01
C ASP A 212 11.30 26.11 -43.12
N ILE A 213 11.83 26.79 -42.09
CA ILE A 213 13.23 27.23 -42.01
C ILE A 213 14.19 26.04 -41.90
N ALA A 214 13.88 25.05 -41.06
CA ALA A 214 14.67 23.84 -40.93
C ALA A 214 14.70 23.07 -42.26
N THR A 215 13.55 22.92 -42.91
CA THR A 215 13.47 22.36 -44.27
C THR A 215 14.35 23.16 -45.21
N ARG A 216 14.26 24.51 -45.23
CA ARG A 216 15.10 25.34 -46.09
C ARG A 216 16.59 25.17 -45.81
N ILE A 217 17.02 24.97 -44.57
CA ILE A 217 18.44 24.69 -44.24
C ILE A 217 18.83 23.28 -44.66
N ASP A 218 17.97 22.26 -44.46
CA ASP A 218 18.23 20.89 -44.90
C ASP A 218 18.33 20.81 -46.44
N VAL A 219 17.51 21.61 -47.15
CA VAL A 219 17.75 21.81 -48.57
C VAL A 219 19.06 22.56 -48.71
N GLU A 220 19.26 23.73 -48.12
CA GLU A 220 20.48 24.55 -48.31
C GLU A 220 21.83 23.93 -47.86
N GLU A 221 21.85 22.75 -47.24
CA GLU A 221 23.06 21.97 -47.01
C GLU A 221 23.41 20.98 -48.15
N GLU A 222 22.53 20.67 -49.11
CA GLU A 222 22.68 19.51 -50.00
C GLU A 222 23.15 19.84 -51.44
N THR A 223 22.67 20.85 -52.18
CA THR A 223 23.50 21.49 -53.24
C THR A 223 24.68 22.28 -52.71
N MET A 224 24.79 22.62 -51.43
CA MET A 224 26.10 23.07 -50.94
C MET A 224 27.15 21.94 -51.09
N LYS A 225 26.72 20.66 -51.01
CA LYS A 225 27.53 19.49 -51.38
C LYS A 225 27.63 19.31 -52.90
N VAL A 226 26.55 19.53 -53.67
CA VAL A 226 26.57 19.41 -55.15
C VAL A 226 27.47 20.46 -55.84
N ASP A 227 27.46 21.72 -55.39
CA ASP A 227 28.32 22.79 -55.95
C ASP A 227 29.81 22.53 -55.68
N VAL A 228 30.14 21.92 -54.54
CA VAL A 228 31.50 21.45 -54.22
C VAL A 228 31.93 20.27 -55.12
N GLU A 229 30.98 19.53 -55.71
CA GLU A 229 31.25 18.39 -56.59
C GLU A 229 31.39 18.79 -58.08
N TYR A 230 31.11 20.05 -58.48
CA TYR A 230 31.08 20.45 -59.90
C TYR A 230 31.97 21.64 -60.34
N PHE A 231 32.73 22.28 -59.46
CA PHE A 231 33.76 23.27 -59.85
C PHE A 231 35.13 22.96 -59.21
N GLY A 232 36.02 22.34 -59.99
CA GLY A 232 37.43 22.16 -59.62
C GLY A 232 38.34 23.19 -60.30
N GLU A 233 39.57 23.32 -59.80
CA GLU A 233 40.74 23.57 -60.67
C GLU A 233 42.07 23.11 -60.05
N ILE A 234 42.91 22.58 -60.94
CA ILE A 234 44.39 22.55 -60.97
C ILE A 234 45.14 22.30 -59.65
N ASN A 235 45.83 21.16 -59.61
CA ASN A 235 47.05 20.98 -58.82
C ASN A 235 48.22 20.72 -59.77
N LEU A 236 49.25 21.57 -59.73
CA LEU A 236 50.45 21.51 -60.57
C LEU A 236 51.63 21.05 -59.73
N ASP A 237 51.87 19.74 -59.67
CA ASP A 237 53.20 19.16 -59.45
C ASP A 237 53.19 17.69 -59.92
N GLU A 238 54.12 17.36 -60.82
CA GLU A 238 54.37 16.05 -61.46
C GLU A 238 55.41 15.21 -60.65
N PRO A 239 55.73 13.95 -61.02
CA PRO A 239 54.95 12.91 -61.72
C PRO A 239 55.11 11.50 -61.06
N SER A 240 54.78 10.43 -61.82
CA SER A 240 55.31 9.05 -61.72
C SER A 240 54.73 8.11 -60.62
N ASP A 241 54.51 6.81 -60.84
CA ASP A 241 54.70 6.03 -62.08
C ASP A 241 53.88 4.71 -62.16
N GLU A 242 53.86 4.14 -63.38
CA GLU A 242 53.75 2.70 -63.72
C GLU A 242 52.66 1.80 -63.08
N ASN A 243 51.53 1.59 -63.83
CA ASN A 243 51.10 0.25 -64.36
C ASN A 243 49.62 0.19 -64.87
N LEU A 244 49.14 1.22 -65.58
CA LEU A 244 47.77 1.22 -66.15
C LEU A 244 47.50 0.18 -67.25
N LEU A 245 48.52 -0.45 -67.84
CA LEU A 245 48.34 -1.42 -68.95
C LEU A 245 47.80 -2.79 -68.50
N ASP A 246 48.15 -3.22 -67.28
CA ASP A 246 47.63 -4.47 -66.71
C ASP A 246 46.15 -4.30 -66.33
N ASP A 247 45.79 -3.16 -65.72
CA ASP A 247 44.40 -2.83 -65.36
C ASP A 247 43.50 -2.67 -66.59
N VAL A 248 43.98 -2.01 -67.66
CA VAL A 248 43.23 -1.88 -68.93
C VAL A 248 43.00 -3.25 -69.58
N THR A 249 43.97 -4.16 -69.51
CA THR A 249 43.81 -5.52 -70.05
C THR A 249 42.79 -6.33 -69.24
N ALA A 250 42.86 -6.27 -67.91
CA ALA A 250 41.92 -6.93 -67.01
C ALA A 250 40.49 -6.35 -67.12
N TYR A 251 40.34 -5.06 -67.38
CA TYR A 251 39.05 -4.38 -67.54
C TYR A 251 38.41 -4.66 -68.91
N MET A 252 39.19 -4.67 -70.00
CA MET A 252 38.68 -5.03 -71.34
C MET A 252 38.16 -6.47 -71.38
N GLN A 253 38.84 -7.42 -70.72
CA GLN A 253 38.38 -8.81 -70.63
C GLN A 253 37.09 -8.99 -69.80
N LYS A 254 36.67 -7.96 -69.05
CA LYS A 254 35.43 -7.92 -68.26
C LYS A 254 34.27 -7.24 -68.99
N LEU A 255 34.54 -6.50 -70.07
CA LEU A 255 33.52 -5.74 -70.82
C LEU A 255 32.85 -6.52 -71.97
N ASP A 256 33.43 -7.61 -72.46
CA ASP A 256 32.79 -8.58 -73.37
C ASP A 256 31.69 -9.43 -72.67
N GLY A 257 31.04 -8.87 -71.64
CA GLY A 257 30.23 -9.59 -70.63
C GLY A 257 28.83 -9.03 -70.31
N GLY A 258 28.35 -8.00 -71.01
CA GLY A 258 26.91 -7.67 -71.14
C GLY A 258 26.22 -6.83 -70.05
N GLU A 259 25.88 -5.57 -70.41
CA GLU A 259 24.54 -4.93 -70.37
C GLU A 259 23.59 -5.08 -69.13
N ASP A 260 22.88 -4.05 -68.63
CA ASP A 260 22.88 -2.59 -68.91
C ASP A 260 22.03 -1.83 -67.83
N GLN A 261 22.34 -0.54 -67.57
CA GLN A 261 21.43 0.56 -67.06
C GLN A 261 20.76 0.43 -65.67
N ALA A 262 20.40 1.51 -64.93
CA ALA A 262 20.78 2.94 -64.93
C ALA A 262 20.40 3.56 -63.54
N TYR A 263 20.81 4.80 -63.29
CA TYR A 263 20.95 5.40 -61.95
C TYR A 263 19.67 5.99 -61.31
N VAL A 264 19.76 6.19 -59.98
CA VAL A 264 18.83 6.92 -59.10
C VAL A 264 19.54 8.17 -58.57
N SER A 265 18.84 9.31 -58.45
CA SER A 265 19.07 10.30 -57.37
C SER A 265 18.06 11.46 -57.38
N ILE A 266 17.87 12.07 -56.20
CA ILE A 266 17.27 13.40 -55.95
C ILE A 266 18.02 13.94 -54.72
N GLN A 267 18.41 15.23 -54.71
CA GLN A 267 18.25 16.26 -53.63
C GLN A 267 19.16 17.50 -53.87
N LEU A 268 19.02 18.58 -53.09
CA LEU A 268 18.90 20.00 -53.55
C LEU A 268 19.60 21.06 -52.67
N GLU A 269 19.72 22.33 -53.15
CA GLU A 269 20.06 23.68 -52.57
C GLU A 269 21.27 23.88 -51.59
N GLU A 270 21.89 25.03 -51.27
CA GLU A 270 22.46 26.15 -52.03
C GLU A 270 23.56 26.82 -51.13
N GLU A 271 23.88 28.10 -51.31
CA GLU A 271 24.20 29.14 -50.30
C GLU A 271 25.33 29.14 -49.19
N SER A 272 26.36 29.97 -49.48
CA SER A 272 26.50 31.36 -48.93
C SER A 272 27.05 31.63 -47.49
N SER A 273 27.57 32.83 -47.13
CA SER A 273 27.94 34.03 -47.90
C SER A 273 28.86 35.03 -47.17
N ASN A 274 29.68 35.76 -47.95
CA ASN A 274 29.82 37.24 -47.99
C ASN A 274 30.50 38.08 -46.86
N SER A 275 31.26 39.10 -47.30
CA SER A 275 31.27 40.55 -46.90
C SER A 275 32.68 41.15 -47.15
N SER A 276 32.94 42.42 -47.55
CA SER A 276 32.17 43.65 -47.83
C SER A 276 32.97 44.49 -48.88
N LEU A 277 32.39 45.45 -49.60
CA LEU A 277 32.08 46.84 -49.19
C LEU A 277 31.22 47.55 -50.25
#